data_AF-A0A4P5YWX1-F1
#
_entry.id   AF-A0A4P5YWX1-F1
#
_cell.length_a   1.000
_cell.length_b   1.000
_cell.length_c   1.000
_cell.angle_alpha   90.00
_cell.angle_beta   90.00
_cell.angle_gamma   90.00
#
_symmetry.space_group_name_H-M   'P 1'
#
loop_
_entity.id
_entity.type
_entity.pdbx_description
1 polymer ?
#
loop_
_entity_poly.entity_id
_entity_poly.type
_entity_poly.pdbx_seq_one_letter_code
_entity_poly.pdbx_strand_id
1 'polypeptide(L)'
;MEPRCDRHPANAAKYICPRCHAYACDTCGSHPGPGGKPKIFCPACGAAARLLAEFEMVPTERPAREDLNFYQRVKAVFKKPFGKS
;
A
#
# COMPACT_ATOMS: atom_id res chain seq x y z
N MET A 1 9.11 1.03 -15.44
CA MET A 1 8.90 2.48 -15.59
C MET A 1 8.79 3.05 -14.18
N GLU A 2 9.75 3.87 -13.77
CA GLU A 2 9.80 4.36 -12.39
C GLU A 2 8.67 5.38 -12.14
N PRO A 3 7.95 5.30 -11.01
CA PRO A 3 6.92 6.27 -10.67
C PRO A 3 7.57 7.66 -10.47
N ARG A 4 6.92 8.69 -10.99
CA ARG A 4 7.36 10.09 -10.88
C ARG A 4 6.57 10.81 -9.80
N CYS A 5 7.18 11.81 -9.17
CA CYS A 5 6.45 12.62 -8.21
C CYS A 5 5.38 13.47 -8.92
N ASP A 6 4.16 13.46 -8.39
CA ASP A 6 3.04 14.23 -8.95
C ASP A 6 3.31 15.75 -8.98
N ARG A 7 4.06 16.27 -8.00
CA ARG A 7 4.44 17.69 -7.93
C ARG A 7 5.75 18.00 -8.65
N HIS A 8 6.62 17.02 -8.82
CA HIS A 8 7.93 17.19 -9.43
C HIS A 8 8.18 16.06 -10.44
N PRO A 9 7.64 16.17 -11.66
CA PRO A 9 7.71 15.09 -12.65
C PRO A 9 9.15 14.79 -13.12
N ALA A 10 10.09 15.72 -12.89
CA ALA A 10 11.52 15.51 -13.14
C ALA A 10 12.19 14.60 -12.09
N ASN A 11 11.59 14.44 -10.91
CA ASN A 11 12.16 13.68 -9.80
C ASN A 11 11.49 12.31 -9.69
N ALA A 12 12.30 11.28 -9.44
CA ALA A 12 11.81 9.95 -9.11
C ALA A 12 11.02 9.98 -7.79
N ALA A 13 9.88 9.30 -7.76
CA ALA A 13 9.11 9.11 -6.54
C ALA A 13 9.78 8.04 -5.67
N LYS A 14 9.92 8.33 -4.38
CA LYS A 14 10.43 7.39 -3.38
C LYS A 14 9.38 6.99 -2.37
N TYR A 15 8.28 7.73 -2.28
CA TYR A 15 7.20 7.46 -1.35
C TYR A 15 5.87 7.34 -2.07
N ILE A 16 5.02 6.46 -1.55
CA ILE A 16 3.63 6.29 -1.96
C ILE A 16 2.72 6.45 -0.75
N CYS A 17 1.64 7.19 -0.93
CA CYS A 17 0.61 7.28 0.09
C CYS A 17 -0.33 6.06 0.01
N PRO A 18 -0.51 5.26 1.07
CA PRO A 18 -1.43 4.12 1.06
C PRO A 18 -2.91 4.54 1.05
N ARG A 19 -3.22 5.84 1.24
CA ARG A 19 -4.60 6.35 1.25
C ARG A 19 -5.06 6.89 -0.09
N CYS A 20 -4.29 7.78 -0.69
CA CYS A 20 -4.64 8.42 -1.96
C CYS A 20 -3.79 7.94 -3.14
N HIS A 21 -2.83 7.05 -2.90
CA HIS A 21 -1.90 6.52 -3.89
C HIS A 21 -1.08 7.57 -4.64
N ALA A 22 -0.96 8.79 -4.08
CA ALA A 22 -0.10 9.83 -4.63
C ALA A 22 1.38 9.48 -4.42
N TYR A 23 2.20 9.85 -5.41
CA TYR A 23 3.63 9.58 -5.47
C TYR A 23 4.43 10.83 -5.09
N ALA A 24 5.38 10.68 -4.18
CA ALA A 24 6.19 11.79 -3.66
C ALA A 24 7.70 11.49 -3.75
N CYS A 25 8.50 12.51 -4.09
CA CYS A 25 9.96 12.47 -4.02
C CYS A 25 10.46 12.77 -2.59
N ASP A 26 11.77 12.64 -2.35
CA ASP A 26 12.44 13.01 -1.08
C ASP A 26 12.01 14.39 -0.57
N THR A 27 12.03 15.38 -1.45
CA THR A 27 11.69 16.77 -1.12
C THR A 27 10.24 16.95 -0.70
N CYS A 28 9.32 16.15 -1.22
CA CYS A 28 7.89 16.25 -0.91
C CYS A 28 7.45 15.40 0.26
N GLY A 29 8.13 14.27 0.50
CA GLY A 29 7.75 13.32 1.55
C GLY A 29 8.44 13.58 2.88
N SER A 30 9.69 14.04 2.87
CA SER A 30 10.50 14.15 4.09
C SER A 30 10.25 15.45 4.82
N HIS A 31 9.58 15.37 5.97
CA HIS A 31 9.40 16.50 6.88
C HIS A 31 10.15 16.28 8.20
N PRO A 32 10.71 17.36 8.79
CA PRO A 32 11.31 17.29 10.11
C PRO A 32 10.23 16.95 11.14
N GLY A 33 10.36 15.79 11.79
CA GLY A 33 9.49 15.37 12.87
C GLY A 33 9.96 15.88 14.23
N PRO A 34 9.06 15.92 15.24
CA PRO A 34 9.47 16.22 16.61
C PRO A 34 10.47 15.17 17.11
N GLY A 35 11.59 15.63 17.66
CA GLY A 35 12.71 14.78 18.08
C GLY A 35 13.69 14.39 16.97
N GLY A 36 13.70 15.10 15.84
CA GLY A 36 14.71 14.93 14.77
C GLY A 36 14.54 13.67 13.92
N LYS A 37 13.50 12.86 14.17
CA LYS A 37 13.18 11.71 13.33
C LYS A 37 12.40 12.20 12.10
N PRO A 38 12.89 11.96 10.87
CA PRO A 38 12.16 12.34 9.67
C PRO A 38 10.84 11.57 9.64
N LYS A 39 9.73 12.29 9.50
CA LYS A 39 8.41 11.67 9.29
C LYS A 39 8.03 11.88 7.84
N ILE A 40 7.55 10.81 7.22
CA ILE A 40 7.16 10.83 5.81
C ILE A 40 5.65 11.04 5.74
N PHE A 41 5.23 12.15 5.14
CA PHE A 41 3.81 12.49 4.98
C PHE A 41 3.46 12.70 3.51
N CYS A 42 2.21 12.39 3.18
CA CYS A 42 1.67 12.66 1.86
C CYS A 42 1.35 14.15 1.72
N PRO A 43 1.89 14.86 0.71
CA PRO A 43 1.62 16.28 0.50
C PRO A 43 0.19 16.57 0.03
N ALA A 44 -0.56 15.55 -0.41
CA ALA A 44 -1.92 15.71 -0.91
C ALA A 44 -2.99 15.55 0.20
N CYS A 45 -2.85 14.52 1.04
CA CYS A 45 -3.86 14.19 2.06
C CYS A 45 -3.37 14.26 3.51
N GLY A 46 -2.08 14.53 3.75
CA GLY A 46 -1.48 14.62 5.09
C GLY A 46 -1.32 13.28 5.82
N ALA A 47 -1.73 12.17 5.22
CA ALA A 47 -1.55 10.84 5.81
C ALA A 47 -0.07 10.41 5.78
N ALA A 48 0.32 9.50 6.69
CA ALA A 48 1.66 8.91 6.67
C ALA A 48 1.89 8.18 5.34
N ALA A 49 2.94 8.57 4.62
CA ALA A 49 3.36 7.90 3.39
C ALA A 49 4.44 6.85 3.71
N ARG A 50 4.53 5.84 2.86
CA ARG A 50 5.51 4.75 2.99
C ARG A 50 6.51 4.79 1.85
N LEU A 51 7.68 4.21 2.07
CA LEU A 51 8.67 4.01 1.02
C LEU A 51 8.09 3.09 -0.06
N LEU A 52 8.26 3.48 -1.31
CA LEU A 52 7.84 2.69 -2.49
C LEU A 52 8.49 1.31 -2.50
N ALA A 53 9.78 1.25 -2.15
CA ALA A 53 10.52 0.00 -2.00
C ALA A 53 9.87 -0.95 -0.99
N GLU A 54 9.32 -0.44 0.11
CA GLU A 54 8.63 -1.24 1.13
C GLU A 54 7.27 -1.76 0.63
N PHE A 55 6.65 -1.04 -0.31
CA PHE A 55 5.37 -1.43 -0.90
C PHE A 55 5.52 -2.54 -1.95
N GLU A 56 6.59 -2.52 -2.74
CA GLU A 56 6.90 -3.58 -3.71
C GLU A 56 7.39 -4.87 -3.05
N MET A 57 7.94 -4.79 -1.83
CA MET A 57 8.41 -5.95 -1.06
C MET A 57 7.31 -6.72 -0.33
N VAL A 58 6.03 -6.38 -0.49
CA VAL A 58 4.95 -7.26 -0.02
C VAL A 58 4.76 -8.32 -1.10
N PRO A 59 5.31 -9.55 -0.97
CA PRO A 59 4.95 -10.62 -1.87
C PRO A 59 3.43 -10.76 -1.79
N THR A 60 2.78 -10.69 -2.94
CA THR A 60 1.39 -11.14 -3.09
C THR A 60 1.41 -12.65 -2.91
N GLU A 61 1.63 -13.12 -1.69
CA GLU A 61 1.24 -14.44 -1.25
C GLU A 61 -0.28 -14.41 -1.12
N ARG A 62 -0.98 -14.22 -2.25
CA ARG A 62 -2.32 -14.73 -2.35
C ARG A 62 -2.14 -16.23 -2.12
N PRO A 63 -2.69 -16.84 -1.06
CA PRO A 63 -2.71 -18.28 -1.00
C PRO A 63 -3.40 -18.71 -2.29
N ALA A 64 -2.66 -19.45 -3.13
CA ALA A 64 -3.13 -19.93 -4.40
C ALA A 64 -4.48 -20.60 -4.17
N ARG A 65 -5.56 -19.92 -4.55
CA ARG A 65 -6.92 -20.49 -4.55
C ARG A 65 -7.03 -21.62 -5.59
N GLU A 66 -5.97 -21.88 -6.33
CA GLU A 66 -5.95 -22.77 -7.48
C GLU A 66 -5.86 -24.24 -7.08
N ASP A 67 -5.34 -24.59 -5.89
CA ASP A 67 -5.20 -25.99 -5.45
C ASP A 67 -6.35 -26.56 -4.58
N LEU A 68 -7.48 -25.86 -4.49
CA LEU A 68 -8.65 -26.44 -3.82
C LEU A 68 -9.42 -27.35 -4.79
N ASN A 69 -9.42 -28.65 -4.48
CA ASN A 69 -10.21 -29.68 -5.18
C ASN A 69 -11.70 -29.29 -5.22
N PHE A 70 -12.45 -29.61 -6.29
CA PHE A 70 -13.82 -29.11 -6.55
C PHE A 70 -14.74 -29.14 -5.30
N TYR A 71 -14.70 -30.21 -4.51
CA TYR A 71 -15.48 -30.37 -3.28
C TYR A 71 -15.13 -29.36 -2.16
N GLN A 72 -13.89 -28.90 -2.06
CA GLN A 72 -13.47 -27.88 -1.09
C GLN A 72 -13.94 -26.48 -1.49
N ARG A 73 -14.02 -26.20 -2.79
CA ARG A 73 -14.59 -24.94 -3.32
C ARG A 73 -16.09 -24.85 -2.98
N VAL A 74 -16.84 -25.95 -3.16
CA VAL A 74 -18.28 -25.99 -2.85
C VAL A 74 -18.53 -25.77 -1.34
N LYS A 75 -17.81 -26.46 -0.44
CA LYS A 75 -17.96 -26.24 1.01
C LYS A 75 -17.65 -24.81 1.45
N ALA A 76 -16.72 -24.12 0.79
CA ALA A 76 -16.36 -22.75 1.13
C ALA A 76 -17.46 -21.73 0.76
N VAL A 77 -18.23 -21.98 -0.30
CA VAL A 77 -19.33 -21.10 -0.75
C VAL A 77 -20.54 -21.20 0.18
N PHE A 78 -20.84 -22.37 0.73
CA PHE A 78 -22.00 -22.56 1.63
C PHE A 78 -21.73 -22.23 3.10
N LYS A 79 -20.51 -21.83 3.48
CA LYS A 79 -20.13 -21.61 4.88
C LYS A 79 -20.10 -20.12 5.27
N LYS A 80 -21.21 -19.40 5.11
CA LYS A 80 -21.71 -18.28 5.96
C LYS A 80 -22.91 -17.56 5.28
N PRO A 81 -23.86 -16.90 5.98
CA PRO A 81 -23.97 -16.65 7.44
C PRO A 81 -25.42 -16.76 7.99
N PHE A 82 -25.74 -17.75 8.82
CA PHE A 82 -26.90 -17.65 9.73
C PHE A 82 -26.47 -18.05 11.15
N GLY A 83 -25.53 -17.28 11.70
CA GLY A 83 -25.27 -17.25 13.13
C GLY A 83 -26.28 -16.30 13.77
N LYS A 84 -27.26 -16.90 14.43
CA LYS A 84 -28.44 -16.32 15.08
C LYS A 84 -28.08 -15.15 16.04
N SER A 85 -28.83 -14.05 15.94
CA SER A 85 -29.29 -13.31 17.12
C SER A 85 -30.52 -13.99 17.69
#